data_AF-A0A0G0MWM5-F1
#
_entry.id   AF-A0A0G0MWM5-F1
#
_cell.length_a   1.000
_cell.length_b   1.000
_cell.length_c   1.000
_cell.angle_alpha   90.00
_cell.angle_beta   90.00
_cell.angle_gamma   90.00
#
_symmetry.space_group_name_H-M   'P 1'
#
loop_
_entity.id
_entity.type
_entity.pdbx_description
1 polymer ?
#
loop_
_entity_poly.entity_id
_entity_poly.type
_entity_poly.pdbx_seq_one_letter_code
_entity_poly.pdbx_strand_id
1 'polypeptide(L)' 'MSVKKKPIHFTTAFEELEQITKWFDSEQQLDLDMGLKKFEQGLELADALKKKLVEVENKVEEIKTKFVT' A
#
# COMPACT_ATOMS: atom_id res chain seq x y z
N MET A 1 -21.22 -7.08 11.04
CA MET A 1 -20.21 -8.14 11.22
C MET A 1 -18.84 -7.52 11.00
N SER A 2 -18.02 -7.38 12.03
CA SER A 2 -16.74 -6.68 11.96
C SER A 2 -15.67 -7.59 11.36
N VAL A 3 -15.47 -7.51 10.05
CA VAL A 3 -14.35 -8.18 9.38
C VAL A 3 -13.07 -7.49 9.85
N LYS A 4 -12.35 -8.10 10.79
CA LYS A 4 -11.00 -7.69 11.16
C LYS A 4 -10.11 -7.87 9.93
N LYS A 5 -9.85 -6.78 9.19
CA LYS A 5 -8.86 -6.77 8.10
C LYS A 5 -7.52 -7.22 8.68
N LYS A 6 -6.92 -8.27 8.11
CA LYS A 6 -5.59 -8.76 8.49
C LYS A 6 -4.58 -7.60 8.38
N PRO A 7 -3.59 -7.51 9.29
CA PRO A 7 -2.56 -6.50 9.19
C PRO A 7 -1.83 -6.65 7.85
N ILE A 8 -1.71 -5.53 7.12
CA ILE A 8 -0.96 -5.51 5.88
C ILE A 8 0.53 -5.70 6.17
N HIS A 9 1.14 -6.62 5.45
CA HIS A 9 2.58 -6.77 5.39
C HIS A 9 3.10 -5.79 4.34
N PHE A 10 3.82 -4.75 4.79
CA PHE A 10 4.25 -3.63 3.94
C PHE A 10 5.02 -4.10 2.71
N THR A 11 6.01 -4.99 2.89
CA THR A 11 6.84 -5.51 1.78
C THR A 11 5.99 -6.17 0.70
N THR A 12 5.09 -7.08 1.07
CA THR A 12 4.23 -7.79 0.11
C THR A 12 3.28 -6.84 -0.60
N ALA A 13 2.64 -5.91 0.12
CA ALA A 13 1.75 -4.93 -0.49
C ALA A 13 2.49 -3.96 -1.43
N PHE A 14 3.74 -3.62 -1.11
CA PHE A 14 4.59 -2.80 -1.97
C PHE A 14 5.02 -3.56 -3.23
N GLU A 15 5.43 -4.82 -3.11
CA GLU A 15 5.74 -5.70 -4.24
C GLU A 15 4.53 -5.87 -5.19
N GLU A 16 3.33 -6.04 -4.64
CA GLU A 16 2.10 -6.10 -5.44
C GLU A 16 1.83 -4.78 -6.18
N LEU A 17 2.06 -3.63 -5.53
CA LEU A 17 1.92 -2.33 -6.18
C LEU A 17 2.95 -2.15 -7.31
N GLU A 18 4.20 -2.58 -7.11
CA GLU A 18 5.22 -2.56 -8.16
C GLU A 18 4.87 -3.45 -9.35
N GLN A 19 4.26 -4.61 -9.10
CA GLN A 19 3.77 -5.49 -10.18
C GLN A 19 2.65 -4.84 -10.99
N ILE A 20 1.74 -4.10 -10.34
CA ILE A 20 0.71 -3.33 -11.02
C ILE A 20 1.33 -2.26 -11.91
N THR A 21 2.29 -1.49 -11.40
CA THR A 21 3.01 -0.48 -12.19
C THR A 21 3.72 -1.12 -13.39
N LYS A 22 4.44 -2.22 -13.20
CA LYS A 22 5.10 -2.96 -14.28
C LYS A 22 4.12 -3.47 -15.34
N TRP A 23 2.90 -3.82 -14.94
CA TRP A 23 1.86 -4.23 -15.88
C TRP A 23 1.43 -3.06 -16.78
N PHE A 24 1.29 -1.85 -16.24
CA PHE A 24 1.00 -0.65 -17.03
C PHE A 24 2.12 -0.25 -17.98
N ASP A 25 3.38 -0.51 -17.62
CA ASP A 25 4.53 -0.27 -18.50
C ASP A 25 4.66 -1.32 -19.62
N SER A 26 3.87 -2.39 -19.57
CA SER A 26 3.92 -3.49 -20.55
C SER A 26 2.97 -3.27 -21.72
N GLU A 27 3.18 -4.02 -22.81
CA GLU A 27 2.26 -4.04 -23.95
C GLU A 27 0.85 -4.59 -23.60
N GLN A 28 0.68 -5.21 -22.43
CA GLN A 28 -0.61 -5.73 -21.96
C GLN A 28 -1.60 -4.65 -21.55
N GLN A 29 -1.15 -3.39 -21.41
CA GLN A 29 -1.99 -2.24 -21.04
C GLN A 29 -3.14 -1.93 -22.02
N LEU A 30 -3.16 -2.55 -23.20
CA LEU A 30 -4.22 -2.38 -24.21
C LEU A 30 -5.57 -2.99 -23.78
N ASP A 31 -5.58 -3.87 -22.77
CA ASP A 31 -6.81 -4.34 -22.12
C ASP A 31 -7.32 -3.31 -21.11
N LEU A 32 -8.25 -2.45 -21.56
CA LEU A 32 -8.79 -1.34 -20.79
C LEU A 32 -9.61 -1.79 -19.56
N ASP A 33 -10.35 -2.89 -19.66
CA ASP A 33 -11.14 -3.43 -18.54
C ASP A 33 -10.21 -3.97 -17.44
N MET A 34 -9.14 -4.64 -17.82
CA MET A 34 -8.09 -5.05 -16.89
C MET A 34 -7.35 -3.84 -16.30
N GLY A 35 -7.09 -2.83 -17.12
CA GLY A 35 -6.47 -1.58 -16.69
C GLY A 35 -7.26 -0.88 -15.58
N LEU A 36 -8.58 -0.76 -15.72
CA LEU A 36 -9.43 -0.17 -14.67
C LEU A 36 -9.34 -0.95 -13.35
N LYS A 37 -9.40 -2.28 -13.41
CA LYS A 37 -9.27 -3.13 -12.21
C LYS A 37 -7.90 -2.99 -11.55
N LYS A 38 -6.83 -3.01 -12.33
CA LYS A 38 -5.46 -2.84 -11.84
C LYS A 38 -5.25 -1.46 -11.22
N PHE A 39 -5.84 -0.43 -11.80
CA PHE A 39 -5.78 0.93 -11.27
C PHE A 39 -6.48 1.04 -9.91
N GLU A 40 -7.70 0.50 -9.79
CA GLU A 40 -8.43 0.46 -8.50
C GLU A 40 -7.63 -0.31 -7.43
N GLN A 41 -7.11 -1.50 -7.78
CA GLN A 41 -6.24 -2.28 -6.90
C GLN A 41 -4.99 -1.51 -6.46
N GLY A 42 -4.35 -0.79 -7.38
CA GLY A 42 -3.19 0.04 -7.09
C GLY A 42 -3.51 1.18 -6.12
N LEU A 43 -4.65 1.84 -6.27
CA LEU A 43 -5.11 2.88 -5.35
C LEU A 43 -5.38 2.33 -3.95
N GLU A 44 -6.03 1.17 -3.84
CA GLU A 44 -6.27 0.53 -2.54
C GLU A 44 -4.95 0.17 -1.84
N LEU A 45 -3.99 -0.41 -2.56
CA LEU A 45 -2.66 -0.73 -2.02
C LEU A 45 -1.91 0.53 -1.59
N ALA A 46 -1.91 1.58 -2.41
CA ALA A 46 -1.24 2.83 -2.10
C ALA A 46 -1.82 3.51 -0.84
N ASP A 47 -3.15 3.57 -0.70
CA ASP A 47 -3.80 4.10 0.51
C ASP A 47 -3.41 3.30 1.76
N ALA A 48 -3.38 1.97 1.64
CA ALA A 48 -3.03 1.11 2.76
C ALA A 48 -1.55 1.23 3.17
N LEU A 49 -0.64 1.30 2.19
CA LEU A 49 0.79 1.55 2.44
C LEU A 49 1.01 2.91 3.10
N LYS A 50 0.31 3.96 2.62
CA LYS A 50 0.37 5.29 3.22
C LYS A 50 -0.07 5.29 4.68
N LYS A 51 -1.19 4.62 5.00
CA LYS A 51 -1.65 4.45 6.39
C LYS A 51 -0.60 3.75 7.24
N LYS A 52 0.06 2.71 6.70
CA LYS A 52 1.10 2.00 7.43
C LYS A 52 2.32 2.88 7.73
N LEU A 53 2.72 3.75 6.79
CA LEU A 53 3.80 4.71 7.02
C LEU A 53 3.45 5.69 8.15
N VAL A 54 2.23 6.24 8.16
CA VAL A 54 1.77 7.14 9.22
C VAL A 54 1.77 6.45 10.58
N GLU A 55 1.32 5.19 10.67
CA GLU A 55 1.40 4.42 11.91
C GLU A 55 2.84 4.29 12.42
N VAL A 56 3.79 4.02 11.52
CA VAL A 56 5.21 3.89 11.87
C VAL A 56 5.80 5.23 12.28
N GLU A 57 5.50 6.31 11.57
CA GLU A 57 5.92 7.67 11.89
C GLU A 57 5.45 8.09 13.29
N ASN A 58 4.16 7.92 13.59
CA ASN A 58 3.60 8.19 14.91
C ASN A 58 4.32 7.40 16.01
N LYS A 59 4.64 6.13 15.74
CA LYS A 59 5.37 5.28 16.69
C LYS A 59 6.81 5.75 16.90
N VAL A 60 7.46 6.24 15.86
CA VAL A 60 8.81 6.85 15.96
C VAL A 60 8.75 8.11 16.81
N GLU A 61 7.77 8.99 16.60
CA GLU A 61 7.59 10.20 17.42
C GLU A 61 7.32 9.87 18.89
N GLU A 62 6.44 8.90 19.18
CA GLU A 62 6.22 8.41 20.54
C GLU A 62 7.51 7.90 21.21
N ILE A 63 8.35 7.20 20.46
CA ILE A 63 9.66 6.72 20.96
C ILE A 63 10.54 7.93 21.26
N LYS A 64 10.66 8.89 20.34
CA LYS A 64 11.47 10.11 20.58
C LYS A 64 11.02 10.84 21.84
N THR A 65 9.72 11.08 22.03
CA THR A 65 9.19 11.74 23.23
C THR A 65 9.52 10.96 24.51
N LYS A 66 9.49 9.62 24.48
CA LYS A 66 9.84 8.78 25.66
C LYS A 66 11.30 8.87 26.07
N PHE A 67 12.20 9.24 25.15
CA PHE A 67 13.65 9.28 25.39
C PHE A 67 14.23 10.70 25.37
N VAL A 68 13.44 11.73 25.07
CA VAL A 68 13.79 13.13 25.32
C VAL A 68 13.68 13.39 26.82
N THR A 69 14.84 13.62 27.45
CA THR A 69 15.02 13.88 28.89
C THR A 69 14.68 15.33 29.24
#